data_AF-A0A497JFE8-F1
#
_entry.id   AF-A0A497JFE8-F1
#
_cell.length_a   1.000
_cell.length_b   1.000
_cell.length_c   1.000
_cell.angle_alpha   90.00
_cell.angle_beta   90.00
_cell.angle_gamma   90.00
#
_symmetry.space_group_name_H-M   'P 1'
#
loop_
_entity.id
_entity.type
_entity.pdbx_description
1 polymer ?
#
loop_
_entity_poly.entity_id
_entity_poly.type
_entity_poly.pdbx_seq_one_letter_code
_entity_poly.pdbx_strand_id
1 'polypeptide(L)'
;MLDIIALIAGILYGYSNPGKEDRINLLKKGIGIGIVLGIVIALLASFIGLAIMNPVMGAASGIVGGIAIIISAIYLTILFVIGTIIGDFIENIRR
;
A
#
# COMPACT_ATOMS: atom_id res chain seq x y z
N MET A 1 4.89 12.11 3.01
CA MET A 1 4.66 12.68 1.64
C MET A 1 3.86 11.72 0.79
N LEU A 2 4.22 10.43 0.75
CA LEU A 2 3.42 9.38 0.11
C LEU A 2 2.00 9.30 0.66
N ASP A 3 1.81 9.60 1.94
CA ASP A 3 0.51 9.60 2.64
C ASP A 3 -0.48 10.59 2.01
N ILE A 4 0.00 11.82 1.76
CA ILE A 4 -0.79 12.88 1.12
C ILE A 4 -1.11 12.49 -0.32
N ILE A 5 -0.14 11.91 -1.04
CA ILE A 5 -0.34 11.45 -2.42
C ILE A 5 -1.39 10.33 -2.47
N ALA A 6 -1.30 9.34 -1.59
CA ALA A 6 -2.26 8.24 -1.52
C ALA A 6 -3.66 8.75 -1.18
N LEU A 7 -3.77 9.69 -0.24
CA LEU A 7 -5.04 10.31 0.12
C LEU A 7 -5.65 11.09 -1.06
N ILE A 8 -4.87 11.96 -1.73
CA ILE A 8 -5.34 12.74 -2.89
C ILE A 8 -5.71 11.82 -4.04
N ALA A 9 -4.91 10.81 -4.33
CA ALA A 9 -5.22 9.81 -5.36
C ALA A 9 -6.53 9.08 -5.05
N GLY A 10 -6.76 8.74 -3.77
CA GLY A 10 -8.02 8.17 -3.31
C GLY A 10 -9.19 9.13 -3.56
N ILE A 11 -9.05 10.40 -3.16
CA ILE A 11 -10.08 11.44 -3.38
C ILE A 11 -10.42 11.57 -4.86
N LEU A 12 -9.41 11.68 -5.73
CA LEU A 12 -9.62 11.80 -7.19
C LEU A 12 -10.31 10.57 -7.77
N TYR A 13 -9.94 9.38 -7.29
CA TYR A 13 -10.53 8.12 -7.74
C TYR A 13 -12.01 8.01 -7.32
N GLY A 14 -12.32 8.29 -6.05
CA GLY A 14 -13.68 8.31 -5.51
C GLY A 14 -14.57 9.39 -6.13
N TYR A 15 -14.00 10.56 -6.40
CA TYR A 15 -14.69 11.64 -7.12
C TYR A 15 -15.05 11.25 -8.56
N SER A 16 -14.17 10.50 -9.23
CA SER A 16 -14.39 10.07 -10.62
C SER A 16 -15.35 8.88 -10.74
N ASN A 17 -15.50 8.06 -9.70
CA ASN A 17 -16.33 6.85 -9.69
C ASN A 17 -17.30 6.79 -8.50
N PRO A 18 -18.18 7.79 -8.31
CA PRO A 18 -19.05 7.89 -7.14
C PRO A 18 -20.00 6.68 -7.03
N GLY A 19 -20.14 6.13 -5.82
CA GLY A 19 -21.09 5.05 -5.47
C GLY A 19 -20.90 3.69 -6.15
N LYS A 20 -19.90 3.52 -7.03
CA LYS A 20 -19.67 2.26 -7.79
C LYS A 20 -18.46 1.46 -7.30
N GLU A 21 -17.76 1.96 -6.29
CA GLU A 21 -16.54 1.31 -5.81
C GLU A 21 -16.80 0.18 -4.82
N ASP A 22 -16.30 -1.01 -5.17
CA ASP A 22 -16.17 -2.11 -4.22
C ASP A 22 -14.93 -1.88 -3.34
N ARG A 23 -15.13 -1.10 -2.27
CA ARG A 23 -14.10 -0.71 -1.29
C ARG A 23 -13.44 -1.92 -0.63
N ILE A 24 -14.20 -3.00 -0.42
CA ILE A 24 -13.68 -4.25 0.15
C ILE A 24 -12.73 -4.92 -0.84
N ASN A 25 -13.10 -4.97 -2.11
CA ASN A 25 -12.25 -5.55 -3.14
C ASN A 25 -11.01 -4.70 -3.42
N LEU A 26 -11.11 -3.36 -3.35
CA LEU A 26 -9.96 -2.46 -3.39
C LEU A 26 -8.98 -2.74 -2.24
N LEU A 27 -9.49 -2.90 -1.02
CA LEU A 27 -8.68 -3.24 0.14
C LEU A 27 -8.01 -4.61 -0.02
N LYS A 28 -8.75 -5.64 -0.46
CA LYS A 28 -8.22 -6.98 -0.69
C LYS A 28 -7.12 -6.99 -1.75
N LYS A 29 -7.32 -6.26 -2.87
CA LYS A 29 -6.31 -6.12 -3.92
C LYS A 29 -5.07 -5.39 -3.41
N GLY A 30 -5.24 -4.30 -2.68
CA GLY A 30 -4.13 -3.55 -2.07
C GLY A 30 -3.31 -4.40 -1.09
N ILE A 31 -3.98 -5.16 -0.22
CA ILE A 31 -3.33 -6.13 0.68
C ILE A 31 -2.60 -7.22 -0.13
N GLY A 32 -3.24 -7.80 -1.15
CA GLY A 32 -2.65 -8.83 -1.98
C GLY A 32 -1.38 -8.36 -2.69
N ILE A 33 -1.44 -7.18 -3.32
CA ILE A 33 -0.28 -6.56 -3.98
C ILE A 33 0.80 -6.22 -2.96
N GLY A 34 0.43 -5.68 -1.79
CA GLY A 34 1.35 -5.35 -0.71
C GLY A 34 2.11 -6.57 -0.18
N ILE A 35 1.42 -7.69 0.01
CA ILE A 35 2.04 -8.96 0.42
C ILE A 35 3.02 -9.46 -0.65
N VAL A 36 2.59 -9.48 -1.92
CA VAL A 36 3.45 -9.93 -3.02
C VAL A 36 4.70 -9.06 -3.13
N LEU A 37 4.55 -7.73 -3.13
CA LEU A 37 5.68 -6.80 -3.18
C LEU A 37 6.59 -6.94 -1.96
N GLY A 38 6.01 -7.06 -0.77
CA GLY A 38 6.76 -7.24 0.47
C GLY A 38 7.62 -8.50 0.47
N ILE A 39 7.07 -9.62 -0.02
CA ILE A 39 7.82 -10.89 -0.16
C ILE A 39 8.94 -10.75 -1.18
N VAL A 40 8.66 -10.15 -2.35
CA VAL A 40 9.67 -9.95 -3.40
C VAL A 40 10.83 -9.10 -2.88
N ILE A 41 10.53 -7.99 -2.22
CA ILE A 41 11.57 -7.12 -1.67
C ILE A 41 12.29 -7.80 -0.50
N ALA A 42 11.58 -8.56 0.36
CA ALA A 42 12.21 -9.33 1.43
C ALA A 42 13.29 -10.26 0.90
N LEU A 43 12.97 -11.01 -0.16
CA LEU A 43 13.91 -11.92 -0.80
C LEU A 43 15.09 -11.16 -1.39
N LEU A 44 14.82 -10.12 -2.19
CA LEU A 44 15.88 -9.30 -2.81
C LEU A 44 16.82 -8.68 -1.77
N ALA A 45 16.26 -8.06 -0.72
CA ALA A 45 17.03 -7.46 0.35
C ALA A 45 17.81 -8.51 1.14
N SER A 46 17.26 -9.72 1.34
CA SER A 46 18.00 -10.83 1.94
C SER A 46 19.20 -11.22 1.09
N PHE A 47 19.02 -11.43 -0.22
CA PHE A 47 20.11 -11.82 -1.12
C PHE A 47 21.22 -10.77 -1.21
N ILE A 48 20.83 -9.50 -1.30
CA ILE A 48 21.78 -8.39 -1.28
C ILE A 48 22.49 -8.37 0.07
N GLY A 49 21.76 -8.44 1.18
CA GLY A 49 22.34 -8.49 2.53
C GLY A 49 23.35 -9.63 2.70
N LEU A 50 23.04 -10.84 2.24
CA LEU A 50 23.98 -11.97 2.30
C LEU A 50 25.29 -11.70 1.54
N ALA A 51 25.28 -10.85 0.51
CA ALA A 51 26.46 -10.52 -0.30
C ALA A 51 27.35 -9.43 0.32
N ILE A 52 26.78 -8.50 1.09
CA ILE A 52 27.50 -7.34 1.66
C ILE A 52 27.70 -7.40 3.18
N MET A 53 26.98 -8.26 3.91
CA MET A 53 27.04 -8.38 5.37
C MET A 53 27.04 -9.85 5.82
N ASN A 54 27.24 -10.09 7.13
CA ASN A 54 27.21 -11.45 7.68
C ASN A 54 25.84 -12.13 7.41
N PRO A 55 25.81 -13.45 7.11
CA PRO A 55 24.60 -14.18 6.78
C PRO A 55 23.38 -13.94 7.69
N VAL A 56 23.62 -13.85 9.00
CA VAL A 56 22.54 -13.64 9.99
C VAL A 56 21.91 -12.25 9.82
N MET A 57 22.74 -11.22 9.62
CA MET A 57 22.28 -9.84 9.41
C MET A 57 21.62 -9.67 8.04
N GLY A 58 22.15 -10.34 7.01
CA GLY A 58 21.57 -10.34 5.68
C GLY A 58 20.13 -10.87 5.68
N ALA A 59 19.91 -12.05 6.27
CA ALA A 59 18.58 -12.63 6.41
C ALA A 59 17.64 -11.75 7.25
N ALA A 60 18.12 -11.20 8.37
CA ALA A 60 17.33 -10.31 9.21
C ALA A 60 16.88 -9.05 8.47
N SER A 61 17.78 -8.45 7.67
CA SER A 61 17.50 -7.22 6.91
C SER A 61 16.36 -7.39 5.92
N GLY A 62 16.30 -8.53 5.22
CA GLY A 62 15.22 -8.82 4.28
C GLY A 62 13.89 -9.10 4.97
N ILE A 63 13.88 -9.81 6.10
CA ILE A 63 12.65 -10.05 6.87
C ILE A 63 12.08 -8.70 7.36
N VAL A 64 12.91 -7.87 7.98
CA VAL A 64 12.48 -6.57 8.51
C VAL A 64 12.02 -5.65 7.37
N GLY A 65 12.78 -5.57 6.28
CA GLY A 65 12.44 -4.74 5.11
C GLY A 65 11.14 -5.18 4.45
N GLY A 66 10.94 -6.49 4.30
CA GLY A 66 9.70 -7.06 3.76
C GLY A 66 8.49 -6.73 4.61
N ILE A 67 8.58 -6.97 5.92
CA ILE A 67 7.49 -6.65 6.86
C ILE A 67 7.17 -5.15 6.83
N ALA A 68 8.19 -4.29 6.82
CA ALA A 68 7.99 -2.85 6.72
C ALA A 68 7.20 -2.46 5.46
N ILE A 69 7.53 -3.06 4.30
CA ILE A 69 6.82 -2.79 3.05
C ILE A 69 5.38 -3.28 3.08
N ILE A 70 5.13 -4.47 3.65
CA ILE A 70 3.76 -4.97 3.79
C ILE A 70 2.93 -4.01 4.63
N ILE A 71 3.45 -3.59 5.79
CA ILE A 71 2.76 -2.66 6.69
C ILE A 71 2.52 -1.32 5.99
N SER A 72 3.53 -0.77 5.31
CA SER A 72 3.39 0.48 4.57
C SER A 72 2.36 0.38 3.44
N ALA A 73 2.34 -0.72 2.68
CA ALA A 73 1.39 -0.94 1.61
C ALA A 73 -0.06 -1.02 2.14
N ILE A 74 -0.27 -1.73 3.25
CA ILE A 74 -1.58 -1.81 3.91
C ILE A 74 -2.00 -0.44 4.42
N TYR A 75 -1.10 0.29 5.08
CA TYR A 75 -1.35 1.64 5.58
C TYR A 75 -1.75 2.61 4.45
N LEU A 76 -1.01 2.62 3.34
CA LEU A 76 -1.32 3.45 2.18
C LEU A 76 -2.62 3.03 1.50
N THR A 77 -2.94 1.74 1.45
CA THR A 77 -4.21 1.23 0.94
C THR A 77 -5.38 1.76 1.78
N ILE A 78 -5.25 1.76 3.11
CA ILE A 78 -6.29 2.29 4.01
C ILE A 78 -6.48 3.79 3.77
N LEU A 79 -5.39 4.56 3.70
CA LEU A 79 -5.46 6.00 3.38
C LEU A 79 -6.11 6.25 2.03
N PHE A 80 -5.76 5.47 1.00
CA PHE A 80 -6.37 5.56 -0.31
C PHE A 80 -7.87 5.30 -0.24
N VAL A 81 -8.30 4.21 0.42
CA VAL A 81 -9.72 3.90 0.59
C VAL A 81 -10.45 5.02 1.31
N ILE A 82 -9.92 5.57 2.40
CA ILE A 82 -10.50 6.74 3.09
C ILE A 82 -10.64 7.92 2.13
N GLY A 83 -9.61 8.16 1.31
CA GLY A 83 -9.66 9.17 0.26
C GLY A 83 -10.83 8.93 -0.70
N THR A 84 -11.06 7.69 -1.15
CA THR A 84 -12.18 7.42 -2.07
C THR A 84 -13.54 7.68 -1.45
N ILE A 85 -13.70 7.41 -0.14
CA ILE A 85 -14.91 7.78 0.60
C ILE A 85 -15.13 9.29 0.56
N ILE A 86 -14.08 10.08 0.83
CA ILE A 86 -14.16 11.54 0.82
C ILE A 86 -14.51 12.07 -0.57
N GLY A 87 -13.87 11.54 -1.62
CA GLY A 87 -14.16 11.93 -3.01
C GLY A 87 -15.62 11.67 -3.40
N ASP A 88 -16.15 10.51 -3.02
CA ASP A 88 -17.55 10.14 -3.24
C ASP A 88 -18.51 11.06 -2.48
N PHE A 89 -18.20 11.45 -1.23
CA PHE A 89 -18.99 12.43 -0.49
C PHE A 89 -18.99 13.82 -1.16
N ILE A 90 -17.85 14.28 -1.67
CA ILE A 90 -17.73 15.58 -2.34
C ILE A 90 -18.60 15.62 -3.60
N GLU A 91 -18.58 14.57 -4.42
CA GLU A 91 -19.39 14.50 -5.63
C GLU A 91 -20.89 14.39 -5.30
N ASN A 92 -21.26 13.65 -4.26
CA ASN A 92 -22.66 13.56 -3.82
C ASN A 92 -23.22 14.89 -3.29
N ILE A 93 -22.39 15.77 -2.71
CA ILE A 93 -22.83 17.11 -2.27
C ILE A 93 -22.98 18.06 -3.46
N ARG A 94 -22.20 17.86 -4.52
CA ARG A 94 -22.23 18.71 -5.71
C ARG A 94 -23.44 18.48 -6.60
N ARG A 95 -23.95 17.24 -6.63
CA ARG A 95 -25.19 16.87 -7.34
C ARG A 95 -26.44 17.23 -6.56
#